data_AF-K1TPB5-F1
#
_entry.id   AF-K1TPB5-F1
#
_cell.length_a   1.000
_cell.length_b   1.000
_cell.length_c   1.000
_cell.angle_alpha   90.00
_cell.angle_beta   90.00
_cell.angle_gamma   90.00
#
_symmetry.space_group_name_H-M   'P 1'
#
loop_
_entity.id
_entity.type
_entity.pdbx_description
1 polymer ?
#
loop_
_entity_poly.entity_id
_entity_poly.type
_entity_poly.pdbx_seq_one_letter_code
_entity_poly.pdbx_strand_id
1 'polypeptide(L)'
;AEQRVYIYVQQPKRYKTPEDIARKDADIARQIERMQRLIDDLRDYRVALAQRYAELETMPYTRVLTLKRDPSYKGRITYWVTITRRMSDGTETDELCEQFHGQDRAKAFARFAALQKQYPGIASVKDVARRSWE
;
A
#
# COMPACT_ATOMS: atom_id res chain seq x y z
N ALA A 1 -10.85 9.74 -1.60
CA ALA A 1 -10.46 10.22 -2.94
C ALA A 1 -9.04 10.75 -2.86
N GLU A 2 -8.21 10.53 -3.88
CA GLU A 2 -6.87 11.11 -3.95
C GLU A 2 -6.97 12.57 -4.42
N GLN A 3 -6.26 13.48 -3.74
CA GLN A 3 -6.24 14.91 -4.08
C GLN A 3 -4.82 15.36 -4.41
N ARG A 4 -4.66 16.06 -5.53
CA ARG A 4 -3.40 16.68 -5.95
C ARG A 4 -3.62 18.17 -6.19
N VAL A 5 -2.65 18.99 -5.78
CA VAL A 5 -2.74 20.46 -5.87
C VAL A 5 -1.50 21.00 -6.57
N TYR A 6 -1.70 21.78 -7.62
CA TYR A 6 -0.66 22.44 -8.39
C TYR A 6 -0.94 23.94 -8.46
N ILE A 7 0.08 24.77 -8.17
CA ILE A 7 0.03 26.22 -8.36
C ILE A 7 1.10 26.59 -9.36
N TYR A 8 0.69 27.36 -10.37
CA TYR A 8 1.61 27.85 -11.39
C TYR A 8 1.95 29.33 -11.17
N VAL A 9 3.25 29.60 -11.03
CA VAL A 9 3.81 30.93 -10.79
C VAL A 9 4.89 31.21 -11.83
N GLN A 10 4.90 32.42 -12.37
CA GLN A 10 5.90 32.89 -13.33
C GLN A 10 6.68 34.06 -12.74
N GLN A 11 7.84 34.37 -13.31
CA GLN A 11 8.61 35.55 -12.89
C GLN A 11 7.76 36.82 -13.08
N PRO A 12 7.71 37.73 -12.09
CA PRO A 12 6.87 38.93 -12.17
C PRO A 12 7.11 39.81 -13.40
N LYS A 13 8.37 39.87 -13.89
CA LYS A 13 8.76 40.61 -15.10
C LYS A 13 8.04 40.15 -16.38
N ARG A 14 7.37 38.99 -16.37
CA ARG A 14 6.56 38.50 -17.50
C ARG A 14 5.24 39.27 -17.64
N TYR A 15 4.71 39.83 -16.56
CA TYR A 15 3.51 40.65 -16.57
C TYR A 15 3.89 42.08 -16.96
N LYS A 16 3.30 42.58 -18.05
CA LYS A 16 3.75 43.81 -18.70
C LYS A 16 2.90 45.03 -18.37
N THR A 17 1.71 44.83 -17.81
CA THR A 17 0.78 45.89 -17.45
C THR A 17 0.40 45.83 -15.97
N PRO A 18 0.04 46.98 -15.35
CA PRO A 18 -0.49 47.00 -13.99
C PRO A 18 -1.72 46.11 -13.80
N GLU A 19 -2.61 46.02 -14.80
CA GLU A 19 -3.81 45.19 -14.75
C GLU A 19 -3.47 43.70 -14.72
N ASP A 20 -2.46 43.27 -15.49
CA ASP A 20 -1.98 41.88 -15.46
C ASP A 20 -1.41 41.51 -14.09
N ILE A 21 -0.67 42.44 -13.48
CA ILE A 21 -0.09 42.26 -12.15
C ILE A 21 -1.21 42.15 -11.12
N ALA A 22 -2.17 43.09 -11.10
CA ALA A 22 -3.28 43.08 -10.15
C ALA A 22 -4.14 41.82 -10.26
N ARG A 23 -4.43 41.36 -11.49
CA ARG A 23 -5.15 40.11 -11.74
C ARG A 23 -4.40 38.90 -11.22
N LYS A 24 -3.07 38.84 -11.44
CA LYS A 24 -2.26 37.72 -10.95
C LYS A 24 -2.15 37.76 -9.42
N ASP A 25 -1.99 38.93 -8.83
CA ASP A 25 -1.95 39.11 -7.37
C ASP A 25 -3.24 38.61 -6.71
N ALA A 26 -4.41 39.01 -7.23
CA ALA A 26 -5.70 38.52 -6.74
C ALA A 26 -5.88 36.99 -6.91
N ASP A 27 -5.31 36.39 -7.96
CA ASP A 27 -5.26 34.93 -8.09
C ASP A 27 -4.38 34.31 -7.00
N ILE A 28 -3.17 34.84 -6.77
CA ILE A 28 -2.26 34.34 -5.72
C ILE A 28 -2.88 34.48 -4.33
N ALA A 29 -3.54 35.60 -4.02
CA ALA A 29 -4.24 35.78 -2.75
C ALA A 29 -5.29 34.68 -2.50
N ARG A 30 -6.12 34.37 -3.50
CA ARG A 30 -7.10 33.26 -3.42
C ARG A 30 -6.43 31.90 -3.27
N GLN A 31 -5.29 31.67 -3.94
CA GLN A 31 -4.54 30.42 -3.76
C GLN A 31 -3.99 30.31 -2.34
N ILE A 32 -3.49 31.40 -1.75
CA ILE A 32 -3.02 31.41 -0.35
C ILE A 32 -4.14 31.01 0.60
N GLU A 33 -5.33 31.62 0.49
CA GLU A 33 -6.48 31.24 1.32
C GLU A 33 -6.86 29.76 1.15
N ARG A 34 -6.83 29.27 -0.10
CA ARG A 34 -7.08 27.85 -0.38
C ARG A 34 -6.03 26.95 0.28
N MET A 35 -4.75 27.33 0.26
CA MET A 35 -3.68 26.57 0.93
C MET A 35 -3.85 26.58 2.44
N GLN A 36 -4.31 27.69 3.03
CA GLN A 36 -4.60 27.75 4.47
C GLN A 36 -5.69 26.76 4.87
N ARG A 37 -6.81 26.70 4.12
CA ARG A 37 -7.85 25.70 4.35
C ARG A 37 -7.31 24.27 4.20
N LEU A 38 -6.49 24.03 3.17
CA LEU A 38 -5.85 22.73 2.96
C LEU A 38 -4.92 22.34 4.12
N ILE A 39 -4.24 23.30 4.76
CA ILE A 39 -3.42 23.03 5.94
C ILE A 39 -4.28 22.51 7.08
N ASP A 40 -5.49 23.07 7.27
CA ASP A 40 -6.42 22.60 8.29
C ASP A 40 -6.95 21.21 7.96
N ASP A 41 -7.35 20.95 6.70
CA ASP A 41 -7.72 19.60 6.25
C ASP A 41 -6.61 18.57 6.49
N LEU A 42 -5.34 18.95 6.25
CA LEU A 42 -4.18 18.10 6.50
C LEU A 42 -3.91 17.87 7.99
N ARG A 43 -4.22 18.84 8.86
CA ARG A 43 -4.15 18.66 10.31
C ARG A 43 -5.18 17.65 10.77
N ASP A 44 -6.42 17.77 10.30
CA ASP A 44 -7.48 16.81 10.60
C ASP A 44 -7.12 15.41 10.08
N TYR A 45 -6.56 15.33 8.88
CA TYR A 45 -6.07 14.08 8.32
C TYR A 45 -4.97 13.43 9.19
N ARG A 46 -4.07 14.23 9.79
CA ARG A 46 -3.07 13.69 10.74
C ARG A 46 -3.73 13.11 12.00
N VAL A 47 -4.81 13.71 12.50
CA VAL A 47 -5.57 13.15 13.63
C VAL A 47 -6.22 11.83 13.22
N ALA A 48 -6.84 11.78 12.04
CA ALA A 48 -7.44 10.55 11.52
C ALA A 48 -6.40 9.43 11.33
N LEU A 49 -5.18 9.75 10.89
CA LEU A 49 -4.07 8.79 10.82
C LEU A 49 -3.67 8.25 12.19
N ALA A 50 -3.65 9.10 13.23
CA ALA A 50 -3.34 8.66 14.59
C ALA A 50 -4.43 7.75 15.16
N GLN A 51 -5.71 8.06 14.89
CA GLN A 51 -6.84 7.19 15.23
C GLN A 51 -6.70 5.83 14.55
N ARG A 52 -6.43 5.82 13.24
CA ARG A 52 -6.21 4.59 12.49
C ARG A 52 -5.03 3.79 13.02
N TYR A 53 -3.94 4.44 13.43
CA TYR A 53 -2.82 3.76 14.07
C TYR A 53 -3.25 3.01 15.34
N ALA A 54 -3.98 3.68 16.24
CA ALA A 54 -4.47 3.07 17.48
C ALA A 54 -5.46 1.91 17.22
N GLU A 55 -6.31 2.05 16.20
CA GLU A 55 -7.16 0.95 15.73
C GLU A 55 -6.32 -0.25 15.32
N LEU A 56 -5.34 -0.08 14.43
CA LEU A 56 -4.50 -1.18 13.92
C LEU A 56 -3.70 -1.89 15.02
N GLU A 57 -3.26 -1.14 16.04
CA GLU A 57 -2.50 -1.69 17.18
C GLU A 57 -3.36 -2.65 18.02
N THR A 58 -4.64 -2.34 18.20
CA THR A 58 -5.58 -3.10 19.04
C THR A 58 -6.48 -4.05 18.25
N MET A 59 -6.50 -3.93 16.91
CA MET A 59 -7.42 -4.69 16.07
C MET A 59 -7.16 -6.20 16.16
N PRO A 60 -8.21 -7.00 16.44
CA PRO A 60 -8.11 -8.44 16.35
C PRO A 60 -7.69 -8.88 14.96
N TYR A 61 -6.86 -9.91 14.91
CA TYR A 61 -6.33 -10.44 13.67
C TYR A 61 -6.22 -11.95 13.73
N THR A 62 -6.20 -12.56 12.55
CA THR A 62 -5.87 -13.97 12.36
C THR A 62 -4.63 -14.07 11.49
N ARG A 63 -3.90 -15.18 11.63
CA ARG A 63 -2.76 -15.48 10.77
C ARG A 63 -3.15 -16.56 9.78
N VAL A 64 -2.69 -16.41 8.54
CA VAL A 64 -2.87 -17.40 7.48
C VAL A 64 -1.50 -17.72 6.87
N LEU A 65 -1.10 -18.98 6.96
CA LEU A 65 0.08 -19.49 6.28
C LEU A 65 -0.30 -19.90 4.85
N THR A 66 0.33 -19.29 3.86
CA THR A 66 0.05 -19.57 2.45
C THR A 66 1.28 -20.12 1.74
N LEU A 67 1.09 -21.18 0.97
CA LEU A 67 2.01 -21.60 -0.09
C LEU A 67 1.35 -21.31 -1.43
N LYS A 68 1.89 -20.34 -2.17
CA LYS A 68 1.38 -19.91 -3.46
C LYS A 68 2.37 -20.24 -4.58
N ARG A 69 1.88 -20.83 -5.66
CA ARG A 69 2.59 -21.00 -6.92
C ARG A 69 2.23 -19.85 -7.86
N ASP A 70 3.24 -19.11 -8.30
CA ASP A 70 3.07 -17.96 -9.17
C ASP A 70 3.83 -18.15 -10.48
N PRO A 71 3.13 -18.55 -11.56
CA PRO A 71 3.73 -18.68 -12.88
C PRO A 71 3.84 -17.33 -13.57
N SER A 72 5.01 -17.05 -14.13
CA SER A 72 5.27 -15.90 -15.00
C SER A 72 4.90 -16.20 -16.44
N TYR A 73 4.48 -15.17 -17.19
CA TYR A 73 4.26 -15.24 -18.64
C TYR A 73 5.48 -15.74 -19.45
N LYS A 74 6.69 -15.63 -18.88
CA LYS A 74 7.95 -16.15 -19.47
C LYS A 74 8.25 -17.62 -19.10
N GLY A 75 7.27 -18.34 -18.55
CA GLY A 75 7.41 -19.76 -18.14
C GLY A 75 8.21 -19.98 -16.86
N ARG A 76 8.66 -18.92 -16.17
CA ARG A 76 9.33 -19.04 -14.87
C ARG A 76 8.31 -19.23 -13.76
N ILE A 77 8.52 -20.23 -12.91
CA ILE A 77 7.67 -20.48 -11.74
C ILE A 77 8.36 -19.96 -10.49
N THR A 78 7.62 -19.23 -9.66
CA THR A 78 8.04 -18.84 -8.31
C THR A 78 7.06 -19.42 -7.30
N TYR A 79 7.58 -19.92 -6.18
CA TYR A 79 6.79 -20.30 -5.02
C TYR A 79 6.98 -19.26 -3.93
N TRP A 80 5.89 -18.83 -3.33
CA TRP A 80 5.86 -17.90 -2.20
C TRP A 80 5.34 -18.63 -0.98
N VAL A 81 6.10 -18.56 0.11
CA VAL A 81 5.64 -18.99 1.44
C VAL A 81 5.43 -17.72 2.26
N THR A 82 4.19 -17.46 2.67
CA THR A 82 3.85 -16.24 3.43
C THR A 82 3.10 -16.57 4.71
N ILE A 83 3.33 -15.78 5.75
CA ILE A 83 2.41 -15.68 6.89
C ILE A 83 1.79 -14.29 6.81
N THR A 84 0.50 -14.26 6.49
CA THR A 84 -0.25 -13.02 6.35
C THR A 84 -1.09 -12.80 7.59
N ARG A 85 -0.93 -11.64 8.22
CA ARG A 85 -1.81 -11.14 9.27
C ARG A 85 -3.03 -10.51 8.59
N ARG A 86 -4.20 -11.12 8.78
CA ARG A 86 -5.49 -10.61 8.29
C ARG A 86 -6.24 -10.01 9.47
N MET A 87 -6.44 -8.70 9.41
CA MET A 87 -7.19 -7.94 10.41
C MET A 87 -8.70 -8.09 10.17
N SER A 88 -9.52 -7.78 11.20
CA SER A 88 -10.98 -7.97 11.14
C SER A 88 -11.69 -7.14 10.07
N ASP A 89 -11.10 -6.03 9.64
CA ASP A 89 -11.64 -5.18 8.57
C ASP A 89 -11.21 -5.61 7.15
N GLY A 90 -10.49 -6.73 7.03
CA GLY A 90 -9.96 -7.24 5.77
C GLY A 90 -8.59 -6.72 5.38
N THR A 91 -7.98 -5.82 6.17
CA THR A 91 -6.60 -5.37 5.94
C THR A 91 -5.63 -6.55 6.09
N GLU A 92 -4.72 -6.70 5.14
CA GLU A 92 -3.70 -7.76 5.14
C GLU A 92 -2.29 -7.17 5.16
N THR A 93 -1.43 -7.76 5.97
CA THR A 93 0.01 -7.45 6.02
C THR A 93 0.82 -8.74 6.13
N ASP A 94 1.89 -8.88 5.35
CA ASP A 94 2.77 -10.04 5.45
C ASP A 94 3.74 -9.88 6.63
N GLU A 95 3.67 -10.81 7.59
CA GLU A 95 4.65 -10.94 8.68
C GLU A 95 5.89 -11.73 8.23
N LEU A 96 5.70 -12.66 7.28
CA LEU A 96 6.76 -13.42 6.65
C LEU A 96 6.44 -13.52 5.16
N CYS A 97 7.45 -13.29 4.32
CA CYS A 97 7.37 -13.49 2.89
C CYS A 97 8.69 -14.06 2.38
N GLU A 98 8.69 -15.34 1.99
CA GLU A 98 9.86 -16.05 1.49
C GLU A 98 9.62 -16.51 0.05
N GLN A 99 10.59 -16.21 -0.80
CA GLN A 99 10.56 -16.54 -2.22
C GLN A 99 11.43 -17.78 -2.51
N PHE A 100 10.90 -18.69 -3.33
CA PHE A 100 11.61 -19.87 -3.83
C PHE A 100 11.45 -19.96 -5.35
N HIS A 101 12.54 -20.19 -6.07
CA HIS A 101 12.46 -20.45 -7.50
C HIS A 101 11.85 -21.83 -7.78
N GLY A 102 11.37 -22.06 -9.01
CA GLY A 102 10.70 -23.31 -9.38
C GLY A 102 11.52 -24.57 -9.12
N GLN A 103 12.85 -24.50 -9.26
CA GLN A 103 13.77 -25.60 -8.95
C GLN A 103 13.81 -25.94 -7.45
N ASP A 104 13.54 -24.96 -6.59
CA ASP A 104 13.51 -25.07 -5.14
C ASP A 104 12.11 -25.41 -4.60
N ARG A 105 11.21 -25.94 -5.44
CA ARG A 105 9.86 -26.37 -5.04
C ARG A 105 9.87 -27.20 -3.77
N ALA A 106 10.74 -28.23 -3.70
CA ALA A 106 10.80 -29.10 -2.54
C ALA A 106 11.15 -28.32 -1.25
N LYS A 107 12.04 -27.33 -1.35
CA LYS A 107 12.41 -26.46 -0.21
C LYS A 107 11.22 -25.59 0.24
N ALA A 108 10.46 -25.03 -0.70
CA ALA A 108 9.26 -24.25 -0.38
C ALA A 108 8.21 -25.07 0.38
N PHE A 109 7.95 -26.31 -0.07
CA PHE A 109 7.02 -27.22 0.60
C PHE A 109 7.53 -27.66 1.99
N ALA A 110 8.82 -27.96 2.12
CA ALA A 110 9.43 -28.29 3.41
C ALA A 110 9.36 -27.11 4.39
N ARG A 111 9.60 -25.90 3.91
CA ARG A 111 9.51 -24.68 4.70
C ARG A 111 8.09 -24.40 5.17
N PHE A 112 7.11 -24.52 4.29
CA PHE A 112 5.69 -24.42 4.65
C PHE A 112 5.32 -25.45 5.75
N ALA A 113 5.75 -26.71 5.60
CA ALA A 113 5.48 -27.73 6.61
C ALA A 113 6.18 -27.44 7.96
N ALA A 114 7.40 -26.88 7.92
CA ALA A 114 8.10 -26.45 9.13
C ALA A 114 7.34 -25.31 9.84
N LEU A 115 6.85 -24.32 9.08
CA LEU A 115 6.06 -23.22 9.64
C LEU A 115 4.70 -23.71 10.18
N GLN A 116 4.04 -24.67 9.54
CA GLN A 116 2.82 -25.29 10.10
C GLN A 116 3.06 -25.92 11.48
N LYS A 117 4.24 -26.52 11.70
CA LYS A 117 4.61 -27.08 13.01
C LYS A 117 4.96 -26.01 14.04
N GLN A 118 5.62 -24.93 13.59
CA GLN A 118 6.00 -23.81 14.45
C GLN A 118 4.77 -23.00 14.92
N TYR A 119 3.72 -22.92 14.09
CA TYR A 119 2.48 -22.21 14.37
C TYR A 119 1.30 -23.19 14.41
N PRO A 120 1.16 -24.00 15.48
CA PRO A 120 0.08 -24.99 15.57
C PRO A 120 -1.30 -24.30 15.54
N GLY A 121 -2.22 -24.86 14.76
CA GLY A 121 -3.59 -24.33 14.63
C GLY A 121 -3.75 -23.12 13.70
N ILE A 122 -2.67 -22.65 13.05
CA ILE A 122 -2.76 -21.58 12.05
C ILE A 122 -3.59 -22.05 10.83
N ALA A 123 -4.46 -21.17 10.31
CA ALA A 123 -5.13 -21.43 9.05
C ALA A 123 -4.09 -21.55 7.94
N SER A 124 -4.19 -22.58 7.09
CA SER A 124 -3.19 -22.83 6.06
C SER A 124 -3.81 -23.04 4.69
N VAL A 125 -3.29 -22.34 3.68
CA VAL A 125 -3.77 -22.36 2.30
C VAL A 125 -2.65 -22.82 1.37
N LYS A 126 -2.98 -23.75 0.45
CA LYS A 126 -2.07 -24.20 -0.61
C LYS A 126 -2.70 -23.87 -1.96
N ASP A 127 -2.23 -22.81 -2.60
CA ASP A 127 -2.60 -22.44 -3.96
C ASP A 127 -1.46 -22.83 -4.91
N VAL A 128 -1.42 -24.10 -5.29
CA VAL A 128 -0.32 -24.68 -6.08
C VAL A 128 -0.77 -25.32 -7.38
N ALA A 129 -2.05 -25.19 -7.73
CA ALA A 129 -2.60 -25.75 -8.96
C ALA A 129 -2.01 -25.04 -10.19
N ARG A 130 -1.91 -25.78 -11.31
CA ARG A 130 -1.55 -25.20 -12.61
C ARG A 130 -2.71 -24.32 -13.09
N ARG A 131 -2.39 -23.15 -13.66
CA ARG A 131 -3.43 -22.27 -14.24
C ARG A 131 -3.83 -22.78 -15.63
N SER A 132 -5.03 -22.46 -16.07
CA SER A 132 -5.59 -22.94 -17.35
C SER A 132 -4.87 -22.40 -18.60
N TRP A 133 -4.21 -21.24 -18.50
CA TRP A 133 -3.50 -20.58 -19.60
C TRP A 133 -2.01 -20.94 -19.67
N GLU A 134 -1.53 -21.73 -18.72
CA GLU A 134 -0.13 -22.09 -18.54
C GLU A 134 0.21 -23.37 -19.28
#